data_AF-A0A2V6BXC0-F1
#
_entry.id   AF-A0A2V6BXC0-F1
#
_cell.length_a   1.000
_cell.length_b   1.000
_cell.length_c   1.000
_cell.angle_alpha   90.00
_cell.angle_beta   90.00
_cell.angle_gamma   90.00
#
_symmetry.space_group_name_H-M   'P 1'
#
loop_
_entity.id
_entity.type
_entity.pdbx_description
1 polymer ?
#
loop_
_entity_poly.entity_id
_entity_poly.type
_entity_poly.pdbx_seq_one_letter_code
_entity_poly.pdbx_strand_id
1 'polypeptide(L)'
;DPALAGTVFGPETYATDESGGAAIYPTNRLHTLEGTGKWVRRAFNVPAVDLKGVNTGSLEGGPRLIFQNGQVFISRVELGIFRIGTNALASLDPIPDCFEDPKICTDAYGNYAELDLGKGVMNGLDVGTFGPGSDQYMAVEEAGPANDRRQAVRPDAQPNGTPGIYLNFAIINEPFGPSTQDNAHLAICVTYYDDPALVGATLRPEVYRTGRGGEVPLAFTPANIAVSLSGSDRWLDAYFEIPDMNFSGVNQGPQAAARFVINKPAGSQSLPGVYFTRVRYAVIRPCGPLAGVNLLEGCKPPTLSGGLRLGSNLSLSWTTNASGYGVQMKTDLAQPQWTDVVVTPSTQGDQYVVTLPLTNTQAFFRLAR
;
A
#
# COMPACT_ATOMS: atom_id res chain seq x y z
N ASP A 1 -33.02 9.69 -1.78
CA ASP A 1 -34.22 10.27 -2.40
C ASP A 1 -33.80 11.37 -3.38
N PRO A 2 -34.16 11.30 -4.67
CA PRO A 2 -33.86 12.36 -5.64
C PRO A 2 -34.35 13.75 -5.23
N ALA A 3 -35.45 13.84 -4.48
CA ALA A 3 -36.00 15.13 -4.02
C ALA A 3 -35.18 15.76 -2.88
N LEU A 4 -34.29 15.01 -2.25
CA LEU A 4 -33.44 15.46 -1.13
C LEU A 4 -31.98 15.65 -1.54
N ALA A 5 -31.70 15.79 -2.84
CA ALA A 5 -30.36 16.11 -3.31
C ALA A 5 -29.89 17.44 -2.69
N GLY A 6 -28.68 17.46 -2.14
CA GLY A 6 -28.10 18.60 -1.41
C GLY A 6 -28.45 18.67 0.07
N THR A 7 -29.34 17.83 0.60
CA THR A 7 -29.54 17.68 2.06
C THR A 7 -28.24 17.18 2.71
N VAL A 8 -27.89 17.74 3.86
CA VAL A 8 -26.66 17.39 4.59
C VAL A 8 -27.02 16.70 5.91
N PHE A 9 -26.34 15.60 6.24
CA PHE A 9 -26.52 14.94 7.54
C PHE A 9 -25.24 14.29 8.08
N GLY A 10 -25.22 14.03 9.39
CA GLY A 10 -24.15 13.31 10.07
C GLY A 10 -24.06 13.69 11.56
N PRO A 11 -23.00 13.22 12.26
CA PRO A 11 -22.71 13.63 13.63
C PRO A 11 -22.52 15.15 13.73
N GLU A 12 -23.05 15.75 14.80
CA GLU A 12 -22.91 17.19 15.08
C GLU A 12 -22.13 17.40 16.36
N THR A 13 -22.59 16.80 17.46
CA THR A 13 -22.00 16.96 18.78
C THR A 13 -21.96 15.60 19.47
N TYR A 14 -20.87 15.33 20.18
CA TYR A 14 -20.68 14.09 20.93
C TYR A 14 -20.09 14.40 22.30
N ALA A 15 -20.37 13.53 23.28
CA ALA A 15 -19.79 13.64 24.60
C ALA A 15 -18.33 13.16 24.55
N THR A 16 -17.46 13.84 25.28
CA THR A 16 -16.03 13.49 25.40
C THR A 16 -15.68 12.86 26.75
N ASP A 17 -16.59 13.00 27.72
CA ASP A 17 -16.45 12.44 29.06
C ASP A 17 -17.81 12.29 29.76
N GLU A 18 -17.81 11.56 30.88
CA GLU A 18 -18.97 11.33 31.73
C GLU A 18 -19.47 12.59 32.47
N SER A 19 -18.68 13.67 32.52
CA SER A 19 -19.02 14.89 33.27
C SER A 19 -19.77 15.93 32.43
N GLY A 20 -20.04 15.62 31.15
CA GLY A 20 -20.78 16.49 30.24
C GLY A 20 -19.89 17.35 29.34
N GLY A 21 -18.59 17.06 29.25
CA GLY A 21 -17.74 17.57 28.18
C GLY A 21 -18.29 17.15 26.83
N ALA A 22 -18.25 18.08 25.86
CA ALA A 22 -18.75 17.85 24.51
C ALA A 22 -17.85 18.47 23.46
N ALA A 23 -17.75 17.81 22.31
CA ALA A 23 -17.02 18.28 21.14
C ALA A 23 -17.92 18.29 19.91
N ILE A 24 -17.54 19.12 18.92
CA ILE A 24 -18.26 19.30 17.66
C ILE A 24 -17.58 18.48 16.57
N TYR A 25 -18.36 17.74 15.80
CA TYR A 25 -17.86 17.01 14.65
C TYR A 25 -17.62 17.96 13.47
N PRO A 26 -16.52 17.81 12.70
CA PRO A 26 -16.20 18.71 11.59
C PRO A 26 -17.30 18.75 10.53
N THR A 27 -17.83 19.94 10.24
CA THR A 27 -18.96 20.13 9.32
C THR A 27 -18.61 19.75 7.87
N ASN A 28 -17.34 19.89 7.47
CA ASN A 28 -16.84 19.45 6.17
C ASN A 28 -16.78 17.93 6.00
N ARG A 29 -17.03 17.14 7.05
CA ARG A 29 -17.11 15.67 7.02
C ARG A 29 -18.54 15.13 7.04
N LEU A 30 -19.54 16.02 7.05
CA LEU A 30 -20.94 15.63 6.91
C LEU A 30 -21.23 15.09 5.51
N HIS A 31 -22.20 14.20 5.40
CA HIS A 31 -22.59 13.63 4.12
C HIS A 31 -23.62 14.52 3.43
N THR A 32 -23.39 14.82 2.15
CA THR A 32 -24.35 15.51 1.28
C THR A 32 -25.03 14.49 0.38
N LEU A 33 -26.37 14.43 0.40
CA LEU A 33 -27.13 13.52 -0.42
C LEU A 33 -26.98 13.88 -1.91
N GLU A 34 -26.61 12.89 -2.71
CA GLU A 34 -26.51 13.04 -4.18
C GLU A 34 -27.85 12.81 -4.90
N GLY A 35 -28.88 12.34 -4.20
CA GLY A 35 -30.19 12.11 -4.80
C GLY A 35 -30.28 10.87 -5.71
N THR A 36 -29.42 9.86 -5.52
CA THR A 36 -29.26 8.70 -6.42
C THR A 36 -30.47 7.76 -6.54
N GLY A 37 -31.50 7.93 -5.70
CA GLY A 37 -32.63 7.00 -5.61
C GLY A 37 -32.28 5.62 -5.01
N LYS A 38 -31.08 5.44 -4.45
CA LYS A 38 -30.62 4.18 -3.86
C LYS A 38 -30.49 4.29 -2.33
N TRP A 39 -30.57 3.16 -1.64
CA TRP A 39 -30.08 3.04 -0.27
C TRP A 39 -28.55 3.04 -0.28
N VAL A 40 -27.94 3.93 0.51
CA VAL A 40 -26.48 4.08 0.60
C VAL A 40 -26.06 3.85 2.04
N ARG A 41 -25.02 3.06 2.24
CA ARG A 41 -24.33 2.93 3.53
C ARG A 41 -23.27 4.02 3.64
N ARG A 42 -23.18 4.66 4.80
CA ARG A 42 -22.23 5.74 5.08
C ARG A 42 -21.75 5.60 6.52
N ALA A 43 -20.44 5.53 6.71
CA ALA A 43 -19.83 5.57 8.03
C ALA A 43 -19.53 7.00 8.47
N PHE A 44 -19.33 7.17 9.77
CA PHE A 44 -18.77 8.37 10.37
C PHE A 44 -17.87 7.96 11.54
N ASN A 45 -16.57 8.27 11.45
CA ASN A 45 -15.63 7.99 12.52
C ASN A 45 -15.55 9.18 13.47
N VAL A 46 -16.09 9.00 14.67
CA VAL A 46 -16.10 10.05 15.70
C VAL A 46 -15.01 9.75 16.74
N PRO A 47 -14.02 10.65 16.92
CA PRO A 47 -12.92 10.43 17.86
C PRO A 47 -13.37 10.60 19.32
N ALA A 48 -12.70 9.90 20.24
CA ALA A 48 -12.80 10.15 21.69
C ALA A 48 -14.23 10.26 22.24
N VAL A 49 -15.14 9.40 21.77
CA VAL A 49 -16.55 9.41 22.18
C VAL A 49 -16.72 8.75 23.54
N ASP A 50 -17.41 9.46 24.43
CA ASP A 50 -18.06 8.91 25.61
C ASP A 50 -19.52 8.57 25.29
N LEU A 51 -19.95 7.37 25.67
CA LEU A 51 -21.30 6.86 25.38
C LEU A 51 -22.38 7.41 26.32
N LYS A 52 -22.06 8.31 27.24
CA LYS A 52 -23.08 9.09 27.93
C LYS A 52 -23.96 9.85 26.94
N GLY A 53 -23.37 10.32 25.83
CA GLY A 53 -24.06 11.03 24.77
C GLY A 53 -24.41 12.48 25.12
N VAL A 54 -25.02 13.20 24.17
CA VAL A 54 -25.36 14.62 24.31
C VAL A 54 -26.87 14.78 24.41
N ASN A 55 -27.35 15.35 25.51
CA ASN A 55 -28.79 15.54 25.78
C ASN A 55 -29.60 14.24 25.65
N THR A 56 -28.99 13.13 26.00
CA THR A 56 -29.61 11.81 26.10
C THR A 56 -30.44 11.73 27.39
N GLY A 57 -31.49 10.90 27.36
CA GLY A 57 -32.36 10.68 28.53
C GLY A 57 -31.67 9.85 29.62
N SER A 58 -32.41 8.96 30.29
CA SER A 58 -31.85 8.07 31.31
C SER A 58 -30.94 6.94 30.76
N LEU A 59 -30.69 6.92 29.45
CA LEU A 59 -29.90 5.91 28.76
C LEU A 59 -28.66 6.55 28.14
N GLU A 60 -27.62 5.73 27.95
CA GLU A 60 -26.45 6.06 27.15
C GLU A 60 -26.84 6.31 25.67
N GLY A 61 -26.04 7.09 24.97
CA GLY A 61 -26.19 7.36 23.55
C GLY A 61 -24.91 7.80 22.87
N GLY A 62 -24.88 7.65 21.55
CA GLY A 62 -23.75 8.08 20.73
C GLY A 62 -23.79 9.58 20.38
N PRO A 63 -23.12 9.99 19.29
CA PRO A 63 -23.19 11.35 18.79
C PRO A 63 -24.63 11.76 18.45
N ARG A 64 -24.98 13.02 18.74
CA ARG A 64 -26.21 13.64 18.24
C ARG A 64 -26.05 13.89 16.73
N LEU A 65 -27.05 13.50 15.94
CA LEU A 65 -27.07 13.75 14.50
C LEU A 65 -27.75 15.07 14.17
N ILE A 66 -27.25 15.75 13.13
CA ILE A 66 -27.88 16.91 12.51
C ILE A 66 -28.39 16.56 11.12
N PHE A 67 -29.51 17.17 10.74
CA PHE A 67 -30.11 17.10 9.41
C PHE A 67 -30.39 18.52 8.94
N GLN A 68 -29.72 18.95 7.88
CA GLN A 68 -29.81 20.30 7.35
C GLN A 68 -30.50 20.27 5.99
N ASN A 69 -31.45 21.19 5.81
CA ASN A 69 -32.15 21.40 4.52
C ASN A 69 -32.92 20.17 4.02
N GLY A 70 -33.36 19.28 4.92
CA GLY A 70 -34.17 18.12 4.58
C GLY A 70 -34.21 17.07 5.68
N GLN A 71 -35.14 16.11 5.57
CA GLN A 71 -35.27 14.96 6.47
C GLN A 71 -34.73 13.71 5.78
N VAL A 72 -33.65 13.14 6.28
CA VAL A 72 -33.04 11.94 5.68
C VAL A 72 -33.73 10.69 6.24
N PHE A 73 -34.16 9.79 5.34
CA PHE A 73 -34.70 8.50 5.73
C PHE A 73 -33.58 7.54 6.15
N ILE A 74 -33.63 7.02 7.37
CA ILE A 74 -32.68 6.05 7.92
C ILE A 74 -33.40 4.72 8.14
N SER A 75 -32.91 3.65 7.51
CA SER A 75 -33.48 2.30 7.64
C SER A 75 -32.71 1.42 8.63
N ARG A 76 -31.41 1.67 8.82
CA ARG A 76 -30.52 0.91 9.71
C ARG A 76 -29.47 1.83 10.30
N VAL A 77 -29.18 1.64 11.58
CA VAL A 77 -28.04 2.24 12.28
C VAL A 77 -27.18 1.12 12.86
N GLU A 78 -25.88 1.19 12.61
CA GLU A 78 -24.88 0.27 13.19
C GLU A 78 -23.90 1.10 14.00
N LEU A 79 -23.53 0.60 15.18
CA LEU A 79 -22.56 1.25 16.05
C LEU A 79 -21.42 0.28 16.34
N GLY A 80 -20.20 0.72 16.09
CA GLY A 80 -18.97 -0.01 16.37
C GLY A 80 -18.04 0.85 17.20
N ILE A 81 -17.26 0.21 18.08
CA ILE A 81 -16.30 0.89 18.94
C ILE A 81 -14.89 0.47 18.54
N PHE A 82 -14.10 1.41 18.04
CA PHE A 82 -12.66 1.22 17.91
C PHE A 82 -12.04 1.08 19.31
N ARG A 83 -11.47 -0.10 19.59
CA ARG A 83 -10.75 -0.32 20.84
C ARG A 83 -9.32 0.18 20.67
N ILE A 84 -8.83 0.91 21.69
CA ILE A 84 -7.42 1.28 21.83
C ILE A 84 -6.73 0.36 22.84
N GLY A 85 -5.39 0.32 22.81
CA GLY A 85 -4.56 -0.46 23.74
C GLY A 85 -3.95 -1.71 23.11
N THR A 86 -3.66 -2.72 23.93
CA THR A 86 -2.90 -3.93 23.55
C THR A 86 -3.76 -5.19 23.45
N ASN A 87 -5.08 -5.06 23.54
CA ASN A 87 -5.99 -6.21 23.47
C ASN A 87 -6.18 -6.69 22.01
N ALA A 88 -6.69 -7.91 21.83
CA ALA A 88 -6.86 -8.54 20.51
C ALA A 88 -7.82 -7.79 19.57
N LEU A 89 -8.71 -6.94 20.10
CA LEU A 89 -9.63 -6.12 19.31
C LEU A 89 -9.07 -4.72 19.04
N ALA A 90 -7.92 -4.38 19.63
CA ALA A 90 -7.34 -3.07 19.46
C ALA A 90 -6.96 -2.85 18.00
N SER A 91 -7.30 -1.68 17.47
CA SER A 91 -7.02 -1.29 16.08
C SER A 91 -7.75 -2.12 15.00
N LEU A 92 -8.72 -2.97 15.36
CA LEU A 92 -9.63 -3.59 14.41
C LEU A 92 -10.80 -2.66 14.11
N ASP A 93 -11.19 -2.58 12.83
CA ASP A 93 -12.42 -1.91 12.42
C ASP A 93 -13.62 -2.80 12.79
N PRO A 94 -14.54 -2.32 13.65
CA PRO A 94 -15.72 -3.08 14.04
C PRO A 94 -16.78 -3.21 12.93
N ILE A 95 -16.73 -2.38 11.88
CA ILE A 95 -17.69 -2.39 10.76
C ILE A 95 -16.91 -2.26 9.42
N PRO A 96 -16.11 -3.27 9.06
CA PRO A 96 -15.16 -3.18 7.93
C PRO A 96 -15.82 -3.04 6.55
N ASP A 97 -17.13 -3.30 6.46
CA ASP A 97 -17.91 -3.21 5.21
C ASP A 97 -18.69 -1.89 5.08
N CYS A 98 -18.41 -0.90 5.93
CA CYS A 98 -19.07 0.41 5.89
C CYS A 98 -18.04 1.54 5.84
N PHE A 99 -18.12 2.34 4.78
CA PHE A 99 -17.06 3.29 4.44
C PHE A 99 -17.45 4.75 4.72
N GLU A 100 -16.44 5.50 5.15
CA GLU A 100 -16.18 6.92 4.87
C GLU A 100 -16.83 7.34 3.57
N ASP A 101 -16.12 7.12 2.48
CA ASP A 101 -16.55 7.52 1.16
C ASP A 101 -17.24 6.38 0.41
N PRO A 102 -18.58 6.41 0.19
CA PRO A 102 -19.27 5.34 -0.52
C PRO A 102 -18.81 5.19 -1.98
N LYS A 103 -18.12 6.19 -2.55
CA LYS A 103 -17.60 6.12 -3.93
C LYS A 103 -16.51 5.07 -4.11
N ILE A 104 -15.85 4.62 -3.05
CA ILE A 104 -14.81 3.58 -3.15
C ILE A 104 -15.36 2.23 -3.64
N CYS A 105 -16.67 1.98 -3.48
CA CYS A 105 -17.36 0.78 -3.98
C CYS A 105 -17.93 0.95 -5.39
N THR A 106 -17.61 2.05 -6.06
CA THR A 106 -18.10 2.39 -7.40
C THR A 106 -16.93 2.49 -8.39
N ASP A 107 -17.20 2.91 -9.62
CA ASP A 107 -16.22 3.21 -10.66
C ASP A 107 -15.73 4.68 -10.63
N ALA A 108 -16.13 5.46 -9.62
CA ALA A 108 -15.74 6.87 -9.48
C ALA A 108 -14.23 7.08 -9.32
N TYR A 109 -13.52 6.09 -8.77
CA TYR A 109 -12.07 6.14 -8.56
C TYR A 109 -11.37 5.05 -9.35
N GLY A 110 -10.24 5.41 -9.97
CA GLY A 110 -9.35 4.46 -10.60
C GLY A 110 -8.66 3.55 -9.59
N ASN A 111 -8.09 2.46 -10.12
CA ASN A 111 -7.35 1.46 -9.35
C ASN A 111 -5.90 1.32 -9.83
N TYR A 112 -5.45 2.17 -10.76
CA TYR A 112 -4.08 2.12 -11.29
C TYR A 112 -3.54 3.52 -11.59
N ALA A 113 -2.28 3.76 -11.23
CA ALA A 113 -1.51 4.94 -11.64
C ALA A 113 -0.05 4.54 -11.91
N GLU A 114 0.62 5.27 -12.78
CA GLU A 114 1.95 4.93 -13.27
C GLU A 114 2.81 6.16 -13.59
N LEU A 115 4.07 6.08 -13.19
CA LEU A 115 5.17 6.91 -13.66
C LEU A 115 6.18 5.99 -14.35
N ASP A 116 6.46 6.18 -15.63
CA ASP A 116 7.54 5.50 -16.38
C ASP A 116 8.43 6.56 -17.03
N LEU A 117 9.53 6.89 -16.35
CA LEU A 117 10.48 7.91 -16.80
C LEU A 117 11.21 7.46 -18.06
N GLY A 118 11.52 6.16 -18.19
CA GLY A 118 12.16 5.60 -19.38
C GLY A 118 11.30 5.72 -20.65
N LYS A 119 9.98 5.84 -20.51
CA LYS A 119 9.03 6.00 -21.62
C LYS A 119 8.29 7.35 -21.63
N GLY A 120 8.57 8.23 -20.67
CA GLY A 120 7.87 9.51 -20.52
C GLY A 120 6.39 9.39 -20.15
N VAL A 121 5.97 8.33 -19.46
CA VAL A 121 4.59 8.14 -18.99
C VAL A 121 4.40 8.80 -17.62
N MET A 122 3.39 9.67 -17.52
CA MET A 122 2.92 10.27 -16.27
C MET A 122 1.40 10.14 -16.21
N ASN A 123 0.91 9.07 -15.59
CA ASN A 123 -0.51 8.75 -15.46
C ASN A 123 -0.88 8.72 -13.97
N GLY A 124 -1.33 9.87 -13.44
CA GLY A 124 -1.72 9.99 -12.04
C GLY A 124 -0.57 9.99 -11.03
N LEU A 125 0.68 9.80 -11.49
CA LEU A 125 1.90 9.90 -10.68
C LEU A 125 2.90 10.89 -11.31
N ASP A 126 3.68 11.52 -10.44
CA ASP A 126 4.79 12.42 -10.80
C ASP A 126 5.95 12.21 -9.80
N VAL A 127 7.18 12.59 -10.17
CA VAL A 127 8.31 12.70 -9.24
C VAL A 127 7.99 13.71 -8.13
N GLY A 128 7.15 14.70 -8.43
CA GLY A 128 6.66 15.70 -7.50
C GLY A 128 7.68 16.78 -7.20
N THR A 129 7.28 17.73 -6.36
CA THR A 129 8.07 18.93 -6.05
C THR A 129 8.44 18.96 -4.58
N PHE A 130 9.73 19.05 -4.28
CA PHE A 130 10.22 19.23 -2.92
C PHE A 130 10.42 20.73 -2.61
N GLY A 131 9.81 21.20 -1.52
CA GLY A 131 10.01 22.55 -1.02
C GLY A 131 11.36 22.73 -0.29
N PRO A 132 11.82 23.97 -0.06
CA PRO A 132 12.99 24.24 0.76
C PRO A 132 12.88 23.57 2.14
N GLY A 133 13.90 22.78 2.53
CA GLY A 133 13.91 22.07 3.82
C GLY A 133 13.22 20.70 3.81
N SER A 134 12.77 20.20 2.66
CA SER A 134 12.31 18.81 2.52
C SER A 134 13.46 17.83 2.74
N ASP A 135 13.19 16.66 3.33
CA ASP A 135 14.17 15.58 3.41
C ASP A 135 14.20 14.70 2.13
N GLN A 136 13.47 15.11 1.07
CA GLN A 136 13.13 14.29 -0.11
C GLN A 136 13.63 14.91 -1.41
N TYR A 137 14.86 15.42 -1.40
CA TYR A 137 15.51 15.87 -2.62
C TYR A 137 15.73 14.67 -3.56
N MET A 138 15.34 14.83 -4.81
CA MET A 138 15.40 13.79 -5.82
C MET A 138 15.99 14.36 -7.11
N ALA A 139 16.83 13.57 -7.77
CA ALA A 139 17.43 13.93 -9.05
C ALA A 139 16.92 12.98 -10.13
N VAL A 140 16.50 13.55 -11.27
CA VAL A 140 16.14 12.80 -12.48
C VAL A 140 17.31 12.90 -13.46
N GLU A 141 17.85 11.75 -13.84
CA GLU A 141 18.99 11.65 -14.76
C GLU A 141 19.01 10.28 -15.44
N GLU A 142 19.93 10.07 -16.38
CA GLU A 142 20.08 8.76 -17.01
C GLU A 142 20.83 7.78 -16.11
N ALA A 143 20.30 6.56 -16.03
CA ALA A 143 20.90 5.44 -15.31
C ALA A 143 20.68 4.12 -16.07
N GLY A 144 21.23 3.02 -15.54
CA GLY A 144 21.04 1.67 -16.07
C GLY A 144 22.27 1.10 -16.78
N PRO A 145 22.16 -0.15 -17.25
CA PRO A 145 23.22 -0.86 -17.96
C PRO A 145 23.65 -0.13 -19.23
N ALA A 146 24.88 -0.39 -19.70
CA ALA A 146 25.44 0.28 -20.87
C ALA A 146 24.56 0.14 -22.14
N ASN A 147 23.83 -0.97 -22.28
CA ASN A 147 22.94 -1.27 -23.40
C ASN A 147 21.46 -0.93 -23.14
N ASP A 148 21.12 -0.40 -21.96
CA ASP A 148 19.74 -0.12 -21.56
C ASP A 148 19.70 1.07 -20.59
N ARG A 149 20.08 2.24 -21.11
CA ARG A 149 20.06 3.52 -20.40
C ARG A 149 18.66 4.13 -20.46
N ARG A 150 18.16 4.60 -19.32
CA ARG A 150 16.82 5.19 -19.19
C ARG A 150 16.88 6.40 -18.28
N GLN A 151 15.97 7.35 -18.50
CA GLN A 151 15.65 8.35 -17.47
C GLN A 151 15.15 7.63 -16.21
N ALA A 152 15.68 8.04 -15.07
CA ALA A 152 15.37 7.47 -13.78
C ALA A 152 15.55 8.50 -12.68
N VAL A 153 14.95 8.24 -11.52
CA VAL A 153 15.01 9.09 -10.35
C VAL A 153 15.71 8.39 -9.20
N ARG A 154 16.54 9.11 -8.46
CA ARG A 154 17.21 8.64 -7.25
C ARG A 154 17.10 9.67 -6.12
N PRO A 155 17.32 9.27 -4.85
CA PRO A 155 17.58 10.23 -3.80
C PRO A 155 18.76 11.13 -4.17
N ASP A 156 18.65 12.41 -3.81
CA ASP A 156 19.69 13.41 -4.01
C ASP A 156 20.08 14.11 -2.72
N ALA A 157 21.30 14.64 -2.68
CA ALA A 157 21.81 15.31 -1.49
C ALA A 157 20.98 16.56 -1.15
N GLN A 158 20.76 16.78 0.14
CA GLN A 158 20.19 18.03 0.63
C GLN A 158 21.15 19.20 0.34
N PRO A 159 20.67 20.46 0.29
CA PRO A 159 21.53 21.63 0.08
C PRO A 159 22.68 21.80 1.10
N ASN A 160 22.56 21.17 2.27
CA ASN A 160 23.60 21.15 3.30
C ASN A 160 24.66 20.04 3.10
N GLY A 161 24.59 19.28 1.99
CA GLY A 161 25.49 18.17 1.67
C GLY A 161 25.14 16.84 2.33
N THR A 162 24.06 16.75 3.10
CA THR A 162 23.60 15.48 3.69
C THR A 162 23.13 14.54 2.58
N PRO A 163 23.66 13.30 2.47
CA PRO A 163 23.21 12.36 1.46
C PRO A 163 21.72 12.08 1.56
N GLY A 164 21.01 12.19 0.43
CA GLY A 164 19.60 11.80 0.35
C GLY A 164 19.45 10.29 0.42
N ILE A 165 18.42 9.84 1.13
CA ILE A 165 18.05 8.43 1.23
C ILE A 165 16.56 8.20 0.97
N TYR A 166 15.78 9.25 0.70
CA TYR A 166 14.35 9.14 0.55
C TYR A 166 13.90 9.38 -0.89
N LEU A 167 12.94 8.59 -1.35
CA LEU A 167 12.16 8.82 -2.57
C LEU A 167 10.68 8.93 -2.18
N ASN A 168 9.95 9.84 -2.81
CA ASN A 168 8.50 9.92 -2.61
C ASN A 168 7.81 10.49 -3.85
N PHE A 169 6.73 9.86 -4.27
CA PHE A 169 6.09 10.18 -5.55
C PHE A 169 4.78 10.90 -5.32
N ALA A 170 4.60 12.01 -6.02
CA ALA A 170 3.35 12.74 -5.99
C ALA A 170 2.27 11.95 -6.73
N ILE A 171 1.09 11.88 -6.13
CA ILE A 171 -0.14 11.43 -6.77
C ILE A 171 -0.86 12.70 -7.24
N ILE A 172 -1.15 12.78 -8.54
CA ILE A 172 -1.70 13.97 -9.18
C ILE A 172 -3.10 13.70 -9.73
N ASN A 173 -4.02 14.66 -9.57
CA ASN A 173 -5.41 14.59 -10.01
C ASN A 173 -6.28 13.52 -9.30
N GLU A 174 -5.88 13.09 -8.10
CA GLU A 174 -6.64 12.16 -7.26
C GLU A 174 -7.16 10.90 -7.98
N PRO A 175 -6.31 10.16 -8.74
CA PRO A 175 -6.74 9.02 -9.55
C PRO A 175 -7.36 7.92 -8.71
N PHE A 176 -7.00 7.85 -7.43
CA PHE A 176 -7.51 6.88 -6.47
C PHE A 176 -8.63 7.44 -5.58
N GLY A 177 -9.02 8.70 -5.77
CA GLY A 177 -9.92 9.45 -4.89
C GLY A 177 -9.20 10.41 -3.93
N PRO A 178 -9.95 11.22 -3.18
CA PRO A 178 -9.39 12.24 -2.30
C PRO A 178 -8.69 11.62 -1.08
N SER A 179 -7.83 12.38 -0.40
CA SER A 179 -7.16 11.91 0.83
C SER A 179 -8.11 11.81 2.03
N THR A 180 -9.33 12.34 1.89
CA THR A 180 -10.42 12.24 2.87
C THR A 180 -11.19 10.93 2.77
N GLN A 181 -10.93 10.09 1.76
CA GLN A 181 -11.49 8.75 1.68
C GLN A 181 -10.87 7.83 2.75
N ASP A 182 -11.48 6.66 2.97
CA ASP A 182 -10.97 5.61 3.84
C ASP A 182 -9.57 5.14 3.42
N ASN A 183 -8.88 4.44 4.33
CA ASN A 183 -7.59 3.86 3.98
C ASN A 183 -7.72 2.83 2.85
N ALA A 184 -6.76 2.83 1.94
CA ALA A 184 -6.69 1.96 0.80
C ALA A 184 -5.68 0.82 1.04
N HIS A 185 -5.98 -0.37 0.51
CA HIS A 185 -4.98 -1.42 0.33
C HIS A 185 -4.22 -1.16 -0.97
N LEU A 186 -2.97 -0.72 -0.84
CA LEU A 186 -2.14 -0.32 -1.98
C LEU A 186 -1.07 -1.37 -2.29
N ALA A 187 -1.11 -1.89 -3.51
CA ALA A 187 0.00 -2.60 -4.14
C ALA A 187 0.93 -1.60 -4.84
N ILE A 188 2.24 -1.81 -4.68
CA ILE A 188 3.29 -0.96 -5.24
C ILE A 188 4.26 -1.84 -6.02
N CYS A 189 4.60 -1.41 -7.23
CA CYS A 189 5.62 -2.03 -8.05
C CYS A 189 6.61 -0.98 -8.55
N VAL A 190 7.89 -1.15 -8.25
CA VAL A 190 8.96 -0.26 -8.71
C VAL A 190 9.96 -1.00 -9.58
N THR A 191 10.33 -0.42 -10.71
CA THR A 191 11.42 -0.93 -11.55
C THR A 191 12.69 -0.13 -11.22
N TYR A 192 13.67 -0.81 -10.64
CA TYR A 192 14.91 -0.21 -10.14
C TYR A 192 16.15 -0.77 -10.85
N TYR A 193 17.23 0.00 -10.88
CA TYR A 193 18.51 -0.45 -11.40
C TYR A 193 19.28 -1.20 -10.31
N ASP A 194 19.56 -2.48 -10.55
CA ASP A 194 20.36 -3.35 -9.67
C ASP A 194 21.86 -3.14 -9.92
N ASP A 195 22.35 -1.98 -9.50
CA ASP A 195 23.69 -1.46 -9.74
C ASP A 195 24.79 -2.32 -9.06
N PRO A 196 25.78 -2.86 -9.81
CA PRO A 196 26.92 -3.58 -9.25
C PRO A 196 27.73 -2.81 -8.20
N ALA A 197 27.73 -1.47 -8.22
CA ALA A 197 28.42 -0.64 -7.24
C ALA A 197 27.67 -0.53 -5.90
N LEU A 198 26.40 -0.96 -5.86
CA LEU A 198 25.50 -0.84 -4.70
C LEU A 198 25.05 -2.20 -4.15
N VAL A 199 25.82 -3.27 -4.37
CA VAL A 199 25.54 -4.59 -3.80
C VAL A 199 25.31 -4.49 -2.29
N GLY A 200 24.19 -5.02 -1.81
CA GLY A 200 23.77 -4.96 -0.41
C GLY A 200 23.03 -3.68 -0.01
N ALA A 201 22.87 -2.70 -0.91
CA ALA A 201 21.91 -1.62 -0.69
C ALA A 201 20.49 -2.19 -0.56
N THR A 202 19.63 -1.51 0.19
CA THR A 202 18.24 -1.93 0.38
C THR A 202 17.25 -0.83 0.05
N LEU A 203 16.07 -1.23 -0.41
CA LEU A 203 14.95 -0.34 -0.69
C LEU A 203 13.64 -0.90 -0.15
N ARG A 204 12.80 -0.03 0.42
CA ARG A 204 11.41 -0.32 0.79
C ARG A 204 10.60 0.96 0.93
N PRO A 205 9.26 0.92 0.74
CA PRO A 205 8.39 1.96 1.29
C PRO A 205 8.52 1.90 2.82
N GLU A 206 8.92 2.96 3.49
CA GLU A 206 9.17 2.97 4.94
C GLU A 206 8.02 3.55 5.74
N VAL A 207 7.65 4.78 5.41
CA VAL A 207 6.73 5.58 6.22
C VAL A 207 5.60 6.07 5.35
N TYR A 208 4.41 6.01 5.92
CA TYR A 208 3.17 6.41 5.28
C TYR A 208 2.20 6.98 6.30
N ARG A 209 1.01 7.37 5.86
CA ARG A 209 -0.07 7.84 6.73
C ARG A 209 -1.21 6.83 6.76
N THR A 210 -1.84 6.66 7.92
CA THR A 210 -3.03 5.82 8.11
C THR A 210 -4.07 6.64 8.85
N GLY A 211 -5.32 6.62 8.37
CA GLY A 211 -6.46 7.22 9.07
C GLY A 211 -7.01 6.25 10.12
N ARG A 212 -6.97 6.60 11.41
CA ARG A 212 -7.55 5.78 12.49
C ARG A 212 -8.21 6.66 13.54
N GLY A 213 -9.48 6.39 13.83
CA GLY A 213 -10.21 7.10 14.88
C GLY A 213 -10.27 8.62 14.67
N GLY A 214 -10.41 9.08 13.41
CA GLY A 214 -10.49 10.50 13.07
C GLY A 214 -9.15 11.21 12.87
N GLU A 215 -8.04 10.61 13.31
CA GLU A 215 -6.67 11.11 13.14
C GLU A 215 -5.98 10.47 11.94
N VAL A 216 -4.93 11.11 11.41
CA VAL A 216 -4.12 10.59 10.29
C VAL A 216 -2.62 10.55 10.64
N PRO A 217 -2.21 9.71 11.63
CA PRO A 217 -0.82 9.60 12.06
C PRO A 217 0.10 8.96 11.03
N LEU A 218 1.41 9.03 11.30
CA LEU A 218 2.42 8.24 10.59
C LEU A 218 2.35 6.77 11.01
N ALA A 219 2.56 5.87 10.05
CA ALA A 219 2.78 4.45 10.26
C ALA A 219 3.99 3.98 9.47
N PHE A 220 4.53 2.82 9.86
CA PHE A 220 5.79 2.31 9.34
C PHE A 220 5.63 0.87 8.86
N THR A 221 6.22 0.57 7.72
CA THR A 221 6.36 -0.82 7.28
C THR A 221 7.48 -1.52 8.05
N PRO A 222 7.38 -2.84 8.24
CA PRO A 222 8.47 -3.63 8.83
C PRO A 222 9.76 -3.58 8.01
N ALA A 223 10.93 -3.59 8.65
CA ALA A 223 12.21 -3.56 7.95
C ALA A 223 12.49 -4.83 7.12
N ASN A 224 11.88 -5.97 7.47
CA ASN A 224 12.11 -7.26 6.82
C ASN A 224 11.45 -7.39 5.43
N ILE A 225 10.66 -6.41 4.99
CA ILE A 225 10.12 -6.40 3.62
C ILE A 225 11.10 -5.79 2.62
N ALA A 226 12.26 -5.27 3.08
CA ALA A 226 13.21 -4.62 2.21
C ALA A 226 13.78 -5.56 1.14
N VAL A 227 13.90 -5.03 -0.08
CA VAL A 227 14.60 -5.70 -1.18
C VAL A 227 16.06 -5.28 -1.14
N SER A 228 16.97 -6.26 -1.26
CA SER A 228 18.42 -6.03 -1.34
C SER A 228 18.91 -6.10 -2.79
N LEU A 229 19.82 -5.20 -3.16
CA LEU A 229 20.49 -5.22 -4.44
C LEU A 229 21.52 -6.35 -4.50
N SER A 230 21.48 -7.09 -5.60
CA SER A 230 22.41 -8.18 -5.91
C SER A 230 23.55 -7.76 -6.83
N GLY A 231 23.41 -6.59 -7.49
CA GLY A 231 24.39 -6.05 -8.43
C GLY A 231 24.41 -6.78 -9.77
N SER A 232 23.26 -7.22 -10.26
CA SER A 232 23.14 -8.00 -11.49
C SER A 232 23.29 -7.18 -12.78
N ASP A 233 23.48 -5.85 -12.68
CA ASP A 233 23.57 -4.93 -13.81
C ASP A 233 22.34 -5.00 -14.72
N ARG A 234 21.15 -4.98 -14.12
CA ARG A 234 19.85 -5.06 -14.82
C ARG A 234 18.80 -4.20 -14.15
N TRP A 235 17.76 -3.88 -14.92
CA TRP A 235 16.51 -3.36 -14.37
C TRP A 235 15.69 -4.51 -13.78
N LEU A 236 15.35 -4.42 -12.49
CA LEU A 236 14.56 -5.41 -11.76
C LEU A 236 13.29 -4.77 -11.20
N ASP A 237 12.27 -5.59 -10.94
CA ASP A 237 11.03 -5.15 -10.29
C ASP A 237 11.05 -5.53 -8.80
N ALA A 238 10.63 -4.60 -7.94
CA ALA A 238 10.34 -4.85 -6.53
C ALA A 238 8.87 -4.56 -6.25
N TYR A 239 8.26 -5.40 -5.42
CA TYR A 239 6.83 -5.38 -5.13
C TYR A 239 6.56 -5.28 -3.63
N PHE A 240 5.56 -4.47 -3.27
CA PHE A 240 5.14 -4.27 -1.89
C PHE A 240 3.61 -4.14 -1.80
N GLU A 241 3.04 -4.49 -0.64
CA GLU A 241 1.64 -4.21 -0.32
C GLU A 241 1.57 -3.47 1.03
N ILE A 242 0.74 -2.43 1.10
CA ILE A 242 0.41 -1.71 2.32
C ILE A 242 -1.11 -1.70 2.47
N PRO A 243 -1.68 -2.45 3.42
CA PRO A 243 -3.13 -2.69 3.48
C PRO A 243 -3.96 -1.51 3.99
N ASP A 244 -3.32 -0.51 4.61
CA ASP A 244 -3.99 0.51 5.42
C ASP A 244 -3.46 1.92 5.14
N MET A 245 -3.42 2.30 3.86
CA MET A 245 -2.77 3.52 3.35
C MET A 245 -3.73 4.69 3.19
N ASN A 246 -3.40 5.86 3.73
CA ASN A 246 -4.04 7.13 3.41
C ASN A 246 -3.17 7.96 2.44
N PHE A 247 -3.80 8.62 1.46
CA PHE A 247 -3.11 9.38 0.40
C PHE A 247 -2.67 10.80 0.78
N SER A 248 -2.82 11.21 2.03
CA SER A 248 -2.31 12.51 2.53
C SER A 248 -0.77 12.61 2.49
N GLY A 249 -0.06 11.48 2.35
CA GLY A 249 1.36 11.45 2.06
C GLY A 249 2.29 11.91 3.18
N VAL A 250 3.60 11.80 2.94
CA VAL A 250 4.65 12.22 3.89
C VAL A 250 5.55 13.26 3.22
N ASN A 251 5.39 14.54 3.56
CA ASN A 251 6.17 15.67 3.01
C ASN A 251 6.19 15.76 1.47
N GLN A 252 5.16 15.24 0.78
CA GLN A 252 4.99 15.30 -0.66
C GLN A 252 3.51 15.58 -0.98
N GLY A 253 3.26 16.41 -2.00
CA GLY A 253 1.90 16.85 -2.37
C GLY A 253 1.68 16.88 -3.90
N PRO A 254 0.42 17.02 -4.37
CA PRO A 254 -0.80 17.28 -3.59
C PRO A 254 -1.34 16.06 -2.82
N GLN A 255 -1.02 14.85 -3.29
CA GLN A 255 -1.19 13.59 -2.57
C GLN A 255 0.11 12.78 -2.67
N ALA A 256 0.31 11.81 -1.79
CA ALA A 256 1.37 10.80 -1.95
C ALA A 256 1.00 9.51 -1.20
N ALA A 257 1.67 8.42 -1.55
CA ALA A 257 1.52 7.14 -0.85
C ALA A 257 2.58 7.01 0.27
N ALA A 258 3.48 6.04 0.15
CA ALA A 258 4.58 5.83 1.09
C ALA A 258 5.87 6.49 0.59
N ARG A 259 6.61 7.09 1.53
CA ARG A 259 8.00 7.50 1.31
C ARG A 259 8.89 6.26 1.39
N PHE A 260 9.69 6.06 0.36
CA PHE A 260 10.71 5.02 0.31
C PHE A 260 11.97 5.44 1.06
N VAL A 261 12.63 4.47 1.68
CA VAL A 261 13.99 4.61 2.21
C VAL A 261 14.95 3.73 1.43
N ILE A 262 16.11 4.29 1.12
CA ILE A 262 17.24 3.63 0.47
C ILE A 262 18.40 3.60 1.45
N ASN A 263 18.75 2.42 1.96
CA ASN A 263 19.93 2.28 2.82
C ASN A 263 21.09 1.73 1.98
N LYS A 264 22.17 2.50 1.89
CA LYS A 264 23.39 2.08 1.21
C LYS A 264 24.32 1.32 2.16
N PRO A 265 25.16 0.39 1.65
CA PRO A 265 26.19 -0.25 2.45
C PRO A 265 27.15 0.76 3.08
N ALA A 266 27.80 0.36 4.18
CA ALA A 266 28.90 1.14 4.74
C ALA A 266 30.02 1.29 3.69
N GLY A 267 30.51 2.52 3.50
CA GLY A 267 31.51 2.86 2.48
C GLY A 267 30.93 3.36 1.15
N SER A 268 29.63 3.18 0.89
CA SER A 268 28.96 3.59 -0.36
C SER A 268 28.27 4.97 -0.26
N GLN A 269 28.53 5.76 0.78
CA GLN A 269 27.83 7.01 1.07
C GLN A 269 28.04 8.08 -0.01
N SER A 270 29.16 8.07 -0.72
CA SER A 270 29.47 8.98 -1.83
C SER A 270 28.85 8.59 -3.17
N LEU A 271 28.41 7.33 -3.32
CA LEU A 271 27.77 6.87 -4.55
C LEU A 271 26.36 7.46 -4.69
N PRO A 272 25.82 7.58 -5.90
CA PRO A 272 24.40 7.82 -6.10
C PRO A 272 23.52 6.81 -5.35
N GLY A 273 22.27 7.18 -5.06
CA GLY A 273 21.28 6.24 -4.52
C GLY A 273 20.83 5.20 -5.55
N VAL A 274 19.88 4.35 -5.16
CA VAL A 274 19.24 3.41 -6.09
C VAL A 274 18.30 4.17 -7.01
N TYR A 275 18.41 3.93 -8.32
CA TYR A 275 17.61 4.58 -9.35
C TYR A 275 16.31 3.80 -9.62
N PHE A 276 15.18 4.50 -9.65
CA PHE A 276 13.88 3.98 -10.11
C PHE A 276 13.57 4.57 -11.48
N THR A 277 13.29 3.75 -12.49
CA THR A 277 12.83 4.22 -13.81
C THR A 277 11.31 4.18 -13.94
N ARG A 278 10.64 3.32 -13.15
CA ARG A 278 9.20 3.14 -13.19
C ARG A 278 8.61 2.91 -11.80
N VAL A 279 7.47 3.52 -11.51
CA VAL A 279 6.68 3.34 -10.29
C VAL A 279 5.23 3.13 -10.68
N ARG A 280 4.60 2.08 -10.15
CA ARG A 280 3.20 1.76 -10.40
C ARG A 280 2.50 1.54 -9.08
N TYR A 281 1.32 2.12 -8.95
CA TYR A 281 0.43 1.96 -7.81
C TYR A 281 -0.86 1.31 -8.28
N ALA A 282 -1.33 0.31 -7.54
CA ALA A 282 -2.66 -0.25 -7.73
C ALA A 282 -3.41 -0.36 -6.41
N VAL A 283 -4.64 0.14 -6.38
CA VAL A 283 -5.52 0.02 -5.22
C VAL A 283 -6.34 -1.25 -5.34
N ILE A 284 -6.21 -2.14 -4.34
CA ILE A 284 -7.03 -3.34 -4.18
C ILE A 284 -8.29 -2.91 -3.42
N ARG A 285 -9.40 -2.73 -4.15
CA ARG A 285 -10.64 -2.25 -3.55
C ARG A 285 -11.32 -3.35 -2.72
N PRO A 286 -11.91 -3.01 -1.56
CA PRO A 286 -12.63 -4.00 -0.74
C PRO A 286 -14.01 -4.37 -1.34
N CYS A 287 -14.53 -3.53 -2.25
CA CYS A 287 -15.86 -3.64 -2.81
C CYS A 287 -15.89 -3.07 -4.25
N GLY A 288 -17.03 -3.21 -4.93
CA GLY A 288 -17.23 -2.73 -6.29
C GLY A 288 -16.82 -3.74 -7.37
N PRO A 289 -16.86 -3.34 -8.66
CA PRO A 289 -16.68 -4.26 -9.79
C PRO A 289 -15.30 -4.95 -9.85
N LEU A 290 -14.27 -4.34 -9.26
CA LEU A 290 -12.90 -4.85 -9.21
C LEU A 290 -12.46 -5.21 -7.78
N ALA A 291 -13.42 -5.57 -6.91
CA ALA A 291 -13.13 -5.95 -5.54
C ALA A 291 -12.08 -7.09 -5.48
N GLY A 292 -11.05 -6.92 -4.64
CA GLY A 292 -9.99 -7.90 -4.45
C GLY A 292 -9.01 -8.07 -5.62
N VAL A 293 -9.17 -7.32 -6.72
CA VAL A 293 -8.29 -7.46 -7.88
C VAL A 293 -7.00 -6.66 -7.67
N ASN A 294 -5.86 -7.35 -7.73
CA ASN A 294 -4.54 -6.73 -7.75
C ASN A 294 -4.04 -6.54 -9.19
N LEU A 295 -4.11 -5.31 -9.71
CA LEU A 295 -3.63 -4.98 -11.06
C LEU A 295 -2.11 -5.07 -11.22
N LEU A 296 -1.38 -5.27 -10.12
CA LEU A 296 0.08 -5.47 -10.12
C LEU A 296 0.48 -6.90 -9.74
N GLU A 297 -0.44 -7.86 -9.84
CA GLU A 297 -0.15 -9.27 -9.51
C GLU A 297 1.05 -9.82 -10.30
N GLY A 298 1.20 -9.43 -11.57
CA GLY A 298 2.35 -9.83 -12.41
C GLY A 298 3.71 -9.26 -11.96
N CYS A 299 3.73 -8.27 -11.05
CA CYS A 299 4.96 -7.75 -10.47
C CYS A 299 5.41 -8.52 -9.21
N LYS A 300 4.52 -9.34 -8.62
CA LYS A 300 4.90 -10.14 -7.46
C LYS A 300 6.06 -11.08 -7.81
N PRO A 301 7.08 -11.17 -6.93
CA PRO A 301 8.07 -12.22 -7.03
C PRO A 301 7.37 -13.58 -7.09
N PRO A 302 7.81 -14.50 -7.96
CA PRO A 302 7.19 -15.80 -8.01
C PRO A 302 7.36 -16.53 -6.68
N THR A 303 6.26 -17.12 -6.21
CA THR A 303 6.28 -17.93 -5.00
C THR A 303 6.54 -19.39 -5.35
N LEU A 304 7.55 -19.98 -4.71
CA LEU A 304 7.79 -21.42 -4.76
C LEU A 304 6.88 -22.10 -3.75
N SER A 305 5.96 -22.93 -4.25
CA SER A 305 5.12 -23.81 -3.43
C SER A 305 5.71 -25.21 -3.40
N GLY A 306 5.68 -25.86 -2.24
CA GLY A 306 6.19 -27.22 -2.06
C GLY A 306 5.16 -28.11 -1.38
N GLY A 307 5.04 -29.36 -1.85
CA GLY A 307 4.14 -30.35 -1.27
C GLY A 307 4.62 -31.78 -1.50
N LEU A 308 4.37 -32.65 -0.53
CA LEU A 308 4.65 -34.08 -0.67
C LEU A 308 3.59 -34.74 -1.54
N ARG A 309 4.02 -35.54 -2.53
CA ARG A 309 3.15 -36.41 -3.32
C ARG A 309 3.24 -37.85 -2.84
N LEU A 310 2.18 -38.63 -3.10
CA LEU A 310 2.18 -40.08 -2.89
C LEU A 310 3.37 -40.72 -3.61
N GLY A 311 4.10 -41.61 -2.93
CA GLY A 311 5.29 -42.29 -3.48
C GLY A 311 6.64 -41.62 -3.21
N SER A 312 6.79 -40.90 -2.09
CA SER A 312 8.08 -40.33 -1.63
C SER A 312 8.70 -39.28 -2.56
N ASN A 313 7.85 -38.46 -3.20
CA ASN A 313 8.30 -37.38 -4.07
C ASN A 313 7.91 -36.01 -3.51
N LEU A 314 8.80 -35.03 -3.68
CA LEU A 314 8.53 -33.62 -3.46
C LEU A 314 8.07 -32.99 -4.79
N SER A 315 6.92 -32.33 -4.76
CA SER A 315 6.44 -31.49 -5.84
C SER A 315 6.74 -30.04 -5.49
N LEU A 316 7.46 -29.36 -6.37
CA LEU A 316 7.70 -27.93 -6.32
C LEU A 316 6.95 -27.28 -7.48
N SER A 317 6.24 -26.19 -7.22
CA SER A 317 5.52 -25.46 -8.26
C SER A 317 5.54 -23.95 -8.09
N TRP A 318 5.41 -23.24 -9.20
CA TRP A 318 5.31 -21.79 -9.27
C TRP A 318 4.50 -21.37 -10.50
N THR A 319 4.03 -20.12 -10.52
CA THR A 319 3.17 -19.61 -11.61
C THR A 319 3.86 -19.60 -12.99
N THR A 320 3.10 -19.91 -14.04
CA THR A 320 3.56 -19.81 -15.44
C THR A 320 3.89 -18.39 -15.88
N ASN A 321 3.40 -17.38 -15.16
CA ASN A 321 3.73 -15.96 -15.41
C ASN A 321 5.21 -15.64 -15.13
N ALA A 322 5.92 -16.51 -14.41
CA ALA A 322 7.34 -16.38 -14.10
C ALA A 322 8.19 -17.34 -14.95
N SER A 323 8.19 -17.12 -16.27
CA SER A 323 9.02 -17.88 -17.22
C SER A 323 10.53 -17.64 -17.01
N GLY A 324 11.35 -18.67 -17.25
CA GLY A 324 12.81 -18.58 -17.19
C GLY A 324 13.42 -18.75 -15.79
N TYR A 325 12.59 -18.94 -14.76
CA TYR A 325 13.06 -19.36 -13.44
C TYR A 325 13.34 -20.86 -13.41
N GLY A 326 14.42 -21.23 -12.71
CA GLY A 326 14.75 -22.60 -12.34
C GLY A 326 14.67 -22.81 -10.82
N VAL A 327 14.68 -24.07 -10.40
CA VAL A 327 14.79 -24.43 -8.98
C VAL A 327 16.27 -24.61 -8.64
N GLN A 328 16.71 -24.01 -7.56
CA GLN A 328 17.98 -24.30 -6.94
C GLN A 328 17.79 -25.01 -5.61
N MET A 329 18.75 -25.85 -5.24
CA MET A 329 18.76 -26.54 -3.96
C MET A 329 20.12 -26.49 -3.25
N LYS A 330 20.07 -26.72 -1.94
CA LYS A 330 21.21 -27.10 -1.11
C LYS A 330 20.75 -27.94 0.07
N THR A 331 21.64 -28.72 0.67
CA THR A 331 21.32 -29.62 1.80
C THR A 331 21.74 -29.04 3.16
N ASP A 332 22.47 -27.93 3.17
CA ASP A 332 22.95 -27.25 4.37
C ASP A 332 22.86 -25.73 4.19
N LEU A 333 22.20 -25.06 5.15
CA LEU A 333 22.08 -23.60 5.13
C LEU A 333 23.40 -22.88 5.38
N ALA A 334 24.38 -23.53 6.03
CA ALA A 334 25.70 -22.97 6.28
C ALA A 334 26.56 -22.85 5.01
N GLN A 335 26.24 -23.61 3.95
CA GLN A 335 26.96 -23.51 2.68
C GLN A 335 26.52 -22.28 1.87
N PRO A 336 27.47 -21.51 1.30
CA PRO A 336 27.15 -20.26 0.59
C PRO A 336 26.56 -20.51 -0.81
N GLN A 337 26.89 -21.64 -1.44
CA GLN A 337 26.53 -21.92 -2.83
C GLN A 337 25.20 -22.67 -2.93
N TRP A 338 24.40 -22.27 -3.91
CA TRP A 338 23.19 -22.97 -4.33
C TRP A 338 23.50 -23.72 -5.64
N THR A 339 22.92 -24.90 -5.81
CA THR A 339 23.10 -25.71 -7.02
C THR A 339 21.80 -25.82 -7.81
N ASP A 340 21.88 -25.74 -9.13
CA ASP A 340 20.70 -25.89 -9.99
C ASP A 340 20.16 -27.31 -9.93
N VAL A 341 18.85 -27.42 -9.76
CA VAL A 341 18.13 -28.68 -9.91
C VAL A 341 17.91 -28.91 -11.40
N VAL A 342 18.65 -29.87 -11.96
CA VAL A 342 18.64 -30.19 -13.40
C VAL A 342 17.40 -31.04 -13.74
N VAL A 343 16.22 -30.46 -13.59
CA VAL A 343 14.94 -31.06 -13.98
C VAL A 343 14.12 -30.04 -14.75
N THR A 344 13.70 -30.40 -15.96
CA THR A 344 12.82 -29.56 -16.77
C THR A 344 11.43 -29.49 -16.13
N PRO A 345 10.90 -28.29 -15.83
CA PRO A 345 9.56 -28.16 -15.29
C PRO A 345 8.51 -28.61 -16.32
N SER A 346 7.51 -29.35 -15.86
CA SER A 346 6.31 -29.65 -16.63
C SER A 346 5.27 -28.56 -16.41
N THR A 347 4.51 -28.17 -17.44
CA THR A 347 3.39 -27.23 -17.27
C THR A 347 2.11 -28.00 -16.91
N GLN A 348 1.48 -27.63 -15.80
CA GLN A 348 0.21 -28.18 -15.33
C GLN A 348 -0.74 -27.00 -15.06
N GLY A 349 -1.63 -26.70 -16.02
CA GLY A 349 -2.48 -25.52 -15.95
C GLY A 349 -1.66 -24.22 -15.97
N ASP A 350 -1.83 -23.39 -14.95
CA ASP A 350 -1.14 -22.11 -14.71
C ASP A 350 0.13 -22.26 -13.85
N GLN A 351 0.64 -23.49 -13.68
CA GLN A 351 1.84 -23.77 -12.90
C GLN A 351 2.92 -24.49 -13.71
N TYR A 352 4.17 -24.07 -13.49
CA TYR A 352 5.34 -24.93 -13.71
C TYR A 352 5.50 -25.86 -12.51
N VAL A 353 5.74 -27.14 -12.76
CA VAL A 353 5.84 -28.18 -11.74
C VAL A 353 7.10 -29.03 -11.97
N VAL A 354 7.94 -29.11 -10.93
CA VAL A 354 9.10 -30.00 -10.83
C VAL A 354 8.81 -31.06 -9.79
N THR A 355 9.02 -32.33 -10.12
CA THR A 355 8.89 -33.45 -9.18
C THR A 355 10.26 -34.06 -8.91
N LEU A 356 10.64 -34.13 -7.63
CA LEU A 356 11.93 -34.62 -7.18
C LEU A 356 11.74 -35.83 -6.26
N PRO A 357 12.56 -36.90 -6.40
CA PRO A 357 12.60 -37.96 -5.40
C PRO A 357 13.18 -37.44 -4.08
N LEU A 358 12.62 -37.89 -2.96
CA LEU A 358 13.18 -37.60 -1.64
C LEU A 358 14.41 -38.47 -1.37
N THR A 359 15.58 -38.00 -1.77
CA THR A 359 16.85 -38.72 -1.62
C THR A 359 17.72 -38.23 -0.45
N ASN A 360 17.47 -37.01 0.03
CA ASN A 360 18.24 -36.39 1.10
C ASN A 360 17.46 -36.39 2.42
N THR A 361 18.18 -36.40 3.54
CA THR A 361 17.59 -36.22 4.88
C THR A 361 16.98 -34.83 5.06
N GLN A 362 17.57 -33.80 4.45
CA GLN A 362 17.03 -32.46 4.36
C GLN A 362 17.52 -31.76 3.07
N ALA A 363 16.71 -30.86 2.54
CA ALA A 363 17.07 -29.98 1.45
C ALA A 363 16.26 -28.68 1.53
N PHE A 364 16.87 -27.58 1.10
CA PHE A 364 16.29 -26.26 0.99
C PHE A 364 16.19 -25.90 -0.48
N PHE A 365 15.11 -25.23 -0.87
CA PHE A 365 14.83 -24.90 -2.26
C PHE A 365 14.54 -23.41 -2.41
N ARG A 366 14.92 -22.84 -3.56
CA ARG A 366 14.52 -21.50 -3.97
C ARG A 366 14.30 -21.44 -5.48
N LEU A 367 13.56 -20.42 -5.92
CA LEU A 367 13.57 -20.03 -7.33
C LEU A 367 14.76 -19.11 -7.59
N ALA A 368 15.39 -19.29 -8.74
CA ALA A 368 16.47 -18.44 -9.23
C ALA A 368 16.34 -18.23 -10.74
N ARG A 369 16.91 -17.13 -11.26
CA ARG A 369 16.90 -16.79 -12.68
C ARG A 369 18.26 -16.26 -13.11
#